data_AF-A0AAN7Y4I7-F1
#
_entry.id   AF-A0AAN7Y4I7-F1
#
_cell.length_a   1.000
_cell.length_b   1.000
_cell.length_c   1.000
_cell.angle_alpha   90.00
_cell.angle_beta   90.00
_cell.angle_gamma   90.00
#
_symmetry.space_group_name_H-M   'P 1'
#
loop_
_entity.id
_entity.type
_entity.pdbx_description
1 polymer ?
#
loop_
_entity_poly.entity_id
_entity_poly.type
_entity_poly.pdbx_seq_one_letter_code
_entity_poly.pdbx_strand_id
1 'polypeptide(L)'
;MIPENALEEITKNLDPNLVIAEKKEDIQLKLSQFPALELDKFLEDVRNGIYPMTAFGVPSPHQPQRETVKSPVVIPLVKSPTPEPTEFETRRVIHMQCNVESVEEGAKYHLTLLLKLDDKLNRHLSCDMLPHENVQEMAEELVQLGLISEVDQNKIASLLEESFSQALQ
;
A
#
# COMPACT_ATOMS: atom_id res chain seq x y z
N MET A 1 -27.69 -4.20 16.06
CA MET A 1 -26.69 -3.30 16.67
C MET A 1 -26.61 -3.66 18.15
N ILE A 2 -25.44 -3.99 18.66
CA ILE A 2 -25.25 -4.20 20.11
C ILE A 2 -25.30 -2.81 20.76
N PRO A 3 -26.02 -2.60 21.88
CA PRO A 3 -26.00 -1.31 22.57
C PRO A 3 -24.57 -0.96 22.97
N GLU A 4 -24.16 0.29 22.75
CA GLU A 4 -22.81 0.81 23.03
C GLU A 4 -22.37 0.50 24.48
N ASN A 5 -23.29 0.60 25.43
CA ASN A 5 -23.05 0.37 26.85
C ASN A 5 -23.11 -1.12 27.27
N ALA A 6 -23.53 -2.03 26.39
CA ALA A 6 -23.67 -3.44 26.75
C ALA A 6 -22.31 -4.08 27.05
N LEU A 7 -21.26 -3.67 26.35
CA LEU A 7 -19.92 -4.21 26.54
C LEU A 7 -19.28 -3.72 27.85
N GLU A 8 -19.53 -2.47 28.21
CA GLU A 8 -19.06 -1.88 29.47
C GLU A 8 -19.74 -2.56 30.68
N GLU A 9 -21.05 -2.81 30.60
CA GLU A 9 -21.79 -3.53 31.64
C GLU A 9 -21.38 -5.01 31.74
N ILE A 10 -21.05 -5.66 30.63
CA ILE A 10 -20.53 -7.05 30.65
C ILE A 10 -19.17 -7.11 31.34
N THR A 11 -18.24 -6.21 31.00
CA THR A 11 -16.87 -6.23 31.53
C THR A 11 -16.78 -5.81 33.00
N LYS A 12 -17.65 -4.90 33.44
CA LYS A 12 -17.71 -4.41 34.82
C LYS A 12 -18.08 -5.48 35.86
N ASN A 13 -18.80 -6.52 35.43
CA ASN A 13 -19.25 -7.61 36.30
C ASN A 13 -18.31 -8.83 36.30
N LEU A 14 -17.18 -8.77 35.57
CA LEU A 14 -16.21 -9.87 35.52
C LEU A 14 -15.26 -9.83 36.72
N ASP A 15 -14.90 -11.01 37.24
CA ASP A 15 -13.89 -11.13 38.30
C ASP A 15 -12.52 -10.64 37.79
N PRO A 16 -11.87 -9.68 38.46
CA PRO A 16 -10.51 -9.24 38.11
C PRO A 16 -9.47 -10.36 38.12
N ASN A 17 -9.70 -11.45 38.87
CA ASN A 17 -8.84 -12.62 38.91
C ASN A 17 -9.15 -13.68 37.84
N LEU A 18 -10.17 -13.45 37.00
CA LEU A 18 -10.53 -14.35 35.92
C LEU A 18 -9.32 -14.60 35.02
N VAL A 19 -8.93 -15.87 34.88
CA VAL A 19 -7.87 -16.28 33.96
C VAL A 19 -8.44 -16.28 32.54
N ILE A 20 -7.96 -15.35 31.71
CA ILE A 20 -8.42 -15.17 30.33
C ILE A 20 -7.58 -15.97 29.31
N ALA A 21 -6.36 -16.37 29.69
CA ALA A 21 -5.52 -17.25 28.91
C ALA A 21 -4.45 -17.94 29.78
N GLU A 22 -3.99 -19.11 29.36
CA GLU A 22 -2.89 -19.85 30.00
C GLU A 22 -1.85 -20.23 28.93
N LYS A 23 -0.57 -20.00 29.24
CA LYS A 23 0.55 -20.36 28.36
C LYS A 23 1.31 -21.56 28.95
N LYS A 24 1.98 -22.32 28.08
CA LYS A 24 2.97 -23.33 28.52
C LYS A 24 4.00 -22.62 29.41
N GLU A 25 4.38 -23.26 30.53
CA GLU A 25 5.15 -22.71 31.67
C GLU A 25 4.30 -22.12 32.83
N ASP A 26 3.03 -22.53 32.98
CA ASP A 26 2.13 -22.13 34.08
C ASP A 26 1.91 -20.61 34.20
N ILE A 27 2.11 -19.88 33.10
CA ILE A 27 1.88 -18.43 33.04
C ILE A 27 0.40 -18.20 32.77
N GLN A 28 -0.31 -17.74 33.80
CA GLN A 28 -1.73 -17.36 33.71
C GLN A 28 -1.88 -15.87 33.46
N LEU A 29 -2.64 -15.54 32.41
CA LEU A 29 -3.04 -14.18 32.11
C LEU A 29 -4.39 -13.91 32.77
N LYS A 30 -4.42 -12.96 33.71
CA LYS A 30 -5.63 -12.55 34.43
C LYS A 30 -6.24 -11.30 33.81
N LEU A 31 -7.55 -11.17 33.90
CA LEU A 31 -8.28 -10.00 33.39
C LEU A 31 -7.73 -8.67 33.94
N SER A 32 -7.39 -8.63 35.24
CA SER A 32 -6.78 -7.47 35.91
C SER A 32 -5.42 -7.01 35.36
N GLN A 33 -4.74 -7.84 34.57
CA GLN A 33 -3.47 -7.45 33.94
C GLN A 33 -3.68 -6.54 32.73
N PHE A 34 -4.93 -6.39 32.26
CA PHE A 34 -5.28 -5.56 31.13
C PHE A 34 -6.17 -4.40 31.59
N PRO A 35 -5.98 -3.20 31.06
CA PRO A 35 -6.87 -2.09 31.34
C PRO A 35 -8.29 -2.42 30.86
N ALA A 36 -9.30 -1.89 31.56
CA ALA A 36 -10.68 -2.00 31.11
C ALA A 36 -10.82 -1.39 29.70
N LEU A 37 -11.57 -2.07 28.84
CA LEU A 37 -11.77 -1.62 27.46
C LEU A 37 -12.80 -0.49 27.42
N GLU A 38 -12.36 0.71 27.08
CA GLU A 38 -13.21 1.87 26.79
C GLU A 38 -13.55 1.88 25.29
N LEU A 39 -14.78 1.47 24.93
CA LEU A 39 -15.17 1.29 23.52
C LEU A 39 -15.08 2.59 22.72
N ASP A 40 -15.50 3.72 23.30
CA ASP A 40 -15.50 5.02 22.64
C ASP A 40 -14.08 5.46 22.26
N LYS A 41 -13.16 5.32 23.21
CA LYS A 41 -11.73 5.61 23.02
C LYS A 41 -11.12 4.67 21.98
N PHE A 42 -11.47 3.38 22.02
CA PHE A 42 -11.02 2.42 21.02
C PHE A 42 -11.46 2.81 19.60
N LEU A 43 -12.72 3.22 19.43
CA LEU A 43 -13.25 3.65 18.13
C LEU A 43 -12.63 4.98 17.66
N GLU A 44 -12.35 5.90 18.59
CA GLU A 44 -11.62 7.13 18.32
C GLU A 44 -10.17 6.86 17.88
N ASP A 45 -9.46 6.00 18.61
CA ASP A 45 -8.09 5.60 18.28
C ASP A 45 -8.02 4.94 16.89
N VAL A 46 -8.95 4.02 16.57
CA VAL A 46 -9.05 3.39 15.25
C VAL A 46 -9.32 4.42 14.15
N ARG A 47 -10.20 5.39 14.39
CA ARG A 47 -10.48 6.47 13.44
C ARG A 47 -9.24 7.36 13.21
N ASN A 48 -8.45 7.55 14.25
CA ASN A 48 -7.19 8.29 14.22
C ASN A 48 -6.00 7.45 13.70
N GLY A 49 -6.24 6.22 13.23
CA GLY A 49 -5.23 5.34 12.65
C GLY A 49 -4.37 4.58 13.67
N ILE A 50 -4.72 4.61 14.96
CA ILE A 50 -4.07 3.88 16.03
C ILE A 50 -4.75 2.51 16.15
N TYR A 51 -4.26 1.57 15.36
CA TYR A 51 -4.79 0.21 15.38
C TYR A 51 -4.17 -0.61 16.53
N PRO A 52 -4.93 -1.50 17.20
CA PRO A 52 -4.41 -2.31 18.31
C PRO A 52 -3.14 -3.10 17.94
N MET A 53 -3.07 -3.58 16.70
CA MET A 53 -1.94 -4.36 16.20
C MET A 53 -0.63 -3.55 16.10
N THR A 54 -0.71 -2.22 15.98
CA THR A 54 0.47 -1.33 15.93
C THR A 54 0.81 -0.73 17.30
N ALA A 55 -0.16 -0.64 18.22
CA ALA A 55 0.03 -0.06 19.56
C ALA A 55 0.54 -1.07 20.61
N PHE A 56 0.19 -2.36 20.51
CA PHE A 56 0.55 -3.39 21.49
C PHE A 56 1.71 -4.31 21.04
N GLY A 57 2.47 -3.89 20.02
CA GLY A 57 3.71 -4.57 19.64
C GLY A 57 4.67 -4.66 20.83
N VAL A 58 5.29 -5.82 21.01
CA VAL A 58 6.28 -6.05 22.07
C VAL A 58 7.32 -4.92 22.03
N PRO A 59 7.60 -4.21 23.15
CA PRO A 59 8.65 -3.22 23.18
C PRO A 59 9.96 -3.89 22.77
N SER A 60 10.48 -3.54 21.60
CA SER A 60 11.86 -3.89 21.28
C SER A 60 12.78 -3.14 22.27
N PRO A 61 13.91 -3.72 22.70
CA PRO A 61 14.84 -3.08 23.64
C PRO A 61 15.51 -1.80 23.12
N HIS A 62 15.11 -1.31 21.95
CA HIS A 62 15.46 0.00 21.42
C HIS A 62 14.26 0.93 21.51
N GLN A 63 13.91 1.35 22.73
CA GLN A 63 13.13 2.57 22.91
C GLN A 63 14.06 3.77 22.66
N PRO A 64 13.89 4.55 21.58
CA PRO A 64 14.50 5.87 21.55
C PRO A 64 13.82 6.71 22.65
N GLN A 65 14.63 7.34 23.51
CA GLN A 65 14.14 8.28 24.52
C GLN A 65 13.20 9.29 23.84
N ARG A 66 11.93 9.31 24.22
CA ARG A 66 11.01 10.40 23.87
C ARG A 66 11.46 11.63 24.64
N GLU A 67 12.28 12.47 24.01
CA GLU A 67 12.48 13.84 24.47
C GLU A 67 11.19 14.64 24.30
N THR A 68 10.89 15.43 25.33
CA THR A 68 9.75 16.33 25.43
C THR A 68 9.66 17.25 24.22
N VAL A 69 8.47 17.29 23.61
CA VAL A 69 8.07 18.13 22.48
C VAL A 69 8.62 19.54 22.62
N LYS A 70 9.55 19.91 21.74
CA LYS A 70 9.75 21.30 21.31
C LYS A 70 9.46 21.35 19.81
N SER A 71 8.61 22.33 19.46
CA SER A 71 8.16 22.78 18.15
C SER A 71 8.91 22.19 16.94
N PRO A 72 8.23 21.70 15.87
CA PRO A 72 8.91 21.14 14.72
C PRO A 72 9.77 22.22 14.03
N VAL A 73 11.05 22.23 14.39
CA VAL A 73 12.13 22.57 13.48
C VAL A 73 12.14 21.48 12.43
N VAL A 74 12.15 21.90 11.17
CA VAL A 74 12.23 21.09 9.94
C VAL A 74 13.07 19.83 10.15
N ILE A 75 12.42 18.67 10.18
CA ILE A 75 13.08 17.37 10.29
C ILE A 75 13.77 17.12 8.93
N PRO A 76 15.09 16.90 8.88
CA PRO A 76 15.74 16.45 7.65
C PRO A 76 15.18 15.08 7.29
N LEU A 77 14.73 14.93 6.04
CA LEU A 77 14.29 13.68 5.43
C LEU A 77 15.40 12.62 5.55
N VAL A 78 15.40 11.82 6.61
CA VAL A 78 16.24 10.63 6.73
C VAL A 78 15.57 9.53 5.92
N LYS A 79 16.06 9.37 4.69
CA LYS A 79 15.75 8.23 3.81
C LYS A 79 16.10 6.94 4.55
N SER A 80 15.09 6.15 4.91
CA SER A 80 15.29 4.75 5.27
C SER A 80 15.84 4.00 4.04
N PRO A 81 16.96 3.25 4.14
CA PRO A 81 17.57 2.60 2.99
C PRO A 81 16.97 1.22 2.67
N THR A 82 15.86 0.83 3.30
CA THR A 82 15.18 -0.42 2.95
C THR A 82 14.19 -0.09 1.83
N PRO A 83 14.48 -0.38 0.55
CA PRO A 83 13.45 -0.29 -0.48
C PRO A 83 12.31 -1.22 -0.06
N GLU A 84 11.07 -0.71 -0.07
CA GLU A 84 9.91 -1.58 -0.01
C GLU A 84 10.09 -2.70 -1.05
N PRO A 85 9.81 -3.96 -0.69
CA PRO A 85 9.92 -5.04 -1.66
C PRO A 85 9.07 -4.69 -2.87
N THR A 86 9.72 -4.49 -4.02
CA THR A 86 9.06 -4.19 -5.28
C THR A 86 8.11 -5.35 -5.60
N GLU A 87 6.81 -5.13 -5.41
CA GLU A 87 5.79 -6.12 -5.76
C GLU A 87 5.70 -6.19 -7.29
N PHE A 88 6.27 -7.26 -7.86
CA PHE A 88 6.20 -7.52 -9.29
C PHE A 88 4.79 -7.95 -9.70
N GLU A 89 4.39 -7.55 -10.90
CA GLU A 89 3.13 -8.00 -11.48
C GLU A 89 3.25 -9.42 -12.04
N THR A 90 2.37 -10.30 -11.60
CA THR A 90 2.35 -11.71 -12.02
C THR A 90 1.19 -12.05 -12.94
N ARG A 91 0.18 -11.18 -13.02
CA ARG A 91 -1.01 -11.37 -13.84
C ARG A 91 -0.71 -11.12 -15.31
N ARG A 92 -1.23 -12.00 -16.16
CA ARG A 92 -1.00 -11.92 -17.60
C ARG A 92 -1.98 -10.97 -18.27
N VAL A 93 -1.50 -10.25 -19.27
CA VAL A 93 -2.34 -9.40 -20.11
C VAL A 93 -3.10 -10.27 -21.11
N ILE A 94 -4.43 -10.26 -21.03
CA ILE A 94 -5.33 -10.98 -21.95
C ILE A 94 -5.85 -10.09 -23.08
N HIS A 95 -5.83 -8.77 -22.89
CA HIS A 95 -6.17 -7.79 -23.91
C HIS A 95 -5.39 -6.50 -23.68
N MET A 96 -4.95 -5.87 -24.77
CA MET A 96 -4.18 -4.63 -24.74
C MET A 96 -4.60 -3.73 -25.91
N GLN A 97 -4.60 -2.43 -25.67
CA GLN A 97 -4.81 -1.40 -26.68
C GLN A 97 -3.97 -0.17 -26.30
N CYS A 98 -3.32 0.43 -27.28
CA CYS A 98 -2.55 1.65 -27.12
C CYS A 98 -3.12 2.74 -28.04
N ASN A 99 -3.20 3.96 -27.54
CA ASN A 99 -3.56 5.16 -28.29
C ASN A 99 -2.48 6.22 -28.08
N VAL A 100 -2.13 6.93 -29.15
CA VAL A 100 -1.07 7.94 -29.12
C VAL A 100 -1.59 9.21 -29.80
N GLU A 101 -1.58 10.32 -29.07
CA GLU A 101 -2.11 11.61 -29.53
C GLU A 101 -1.03 12.69 -29.49
N SER A 102 -0.86 13.47 -30.56
CA SER A 102 0.08 14.61 -30.55
C SER A 102 -0.52 15.80 -29.79
N VAL A 103 0.19 16.37 -28.81
CA VAL A 103 -0.37 17.44 -27.95
C VAL A 103 0.05 18.85 -28.36
N GLU A 104 1.22 19.02 -28.98
CA GLU A 104 1.79 20.34 -29.32
C GLU A 104 2.57 20.30 -30.65
N GLU A 105 1.87 20.22 -31.80
CA GLU A 105 2.48 20.15 -33.15
C GLU A 105 3.63 19.09 -33.26
N GLY A 106 3.52 17.98 -32.53
CA GLY A 106 4.51 16.91 -32.51
C GLY A 106 5.68 17.08 -31.53
N ALA A 107 5.67 18.11 -30.66
CA ALA A 107 6.69 18.27 -29.62
C ALA A 107 6.64 17.17 -28.56
N LYS A 108 5.44 16.64 -28.27
CA LYS A 108 5.19 15.52 -27.36
C LYS A 108 3.95 14.72 -27.78
N TYR A 109 3.91 13.48 -27.34
CA TYR A 109 2.84 12.54 -27.57
C TYR A 109 2.22 12.11 -26.25
N HIS A 110 0.90 12.19 -26.14
CA HIS A 110 0.15 11.61 -25.04
C HIS A 110 -0.18 10.17 -25.36
N LEU A 111 0.39 9.24 -24.60
CA LEU A 111 0.17 7.81 -24.75
C LEU A 111 -0.85 7.34 -23.72
N THR A 112 -1.79 6.51 -24.17
CA THR A 112 -2.79 5.86 -23.33
C THR A 112 -2.80 4.36 -23.59
N LEU A 113 -2.48 3.58 -22.57
CA LEU A 113 -2.43 2.11 -22.60
C LEU A 113 -3.58 1.53 -21.76
N LEU A 114 -4.45 0.77 -22.44
CA LEU A 114 -5.58 0.06 -21.87
C LEU A 114 -5.27 -1.43 -21.81
N LEU A 115 -5.16 -1.98 -20.59
CA LEU A 115 -4.83 -3.38 -20.35
C LEU A 115 -5.97 -4.08 -19.62
N LYS A 116 -6.25 -5.31 -20.02
CA LYS A 116 -7.09 -6.24 -19.27
C LYS A 116 -6.25 -7.45 -18.87
N LEU A 117 -6.23 -7.75 -17.58
CA LEU A 117 -5.50 -8.86 -17.00
C LEU A 117 -6.38 -10.12 -16.90
N ASP A 118 -5.76 -11.27 -16.67
CA ASP A 118 -6.40 -12.60 -16.59
C ASP A 118 -7.35 -12.75 -15.39
N ASP A 119 -7.10 -12.04 -14.29
CA ASP A 119 -8.02 -11.89 -13.15
C ASP A 119 -9.20 -10.93 -13.42
N LYS A 120 -9.31 -10.44 -14.66
CA LYS A 120 -10.29 -9.45 -15.14
C LYS A 120 -10.05 -8.02 -14.62
N LEU A 121 -8.92 -7.74 -13.96
CA LEU A 121 -8.55 -6.37 -13.63
C LEU A 121 -8.31 -5.58 -14.92
N ASN A 122 -8.77 -4.33 -14.94
CA ASN A 122 -8.47 -3.40 -16.03
C ASN A 122 -7.51 -2.33 -15.50
N ARG A 123 -6.46 -2.04 -16.27
CA ARG A 123 -5.55 -0.93 -16.01
C ARG A 123 -5.64 0.07 -17.15
N HIS A 124 -5.67 1.34 -16.77
CA HIS A 124 -5.67 2.48 -17.67
C HIS A 124 -4.46 3.33 -17.28
N LEU A 125 -3.43 3.29 -18.12
CA LEU A 125 -2.14 3.95 -17.88
C LEU A 125 -1.99 5.04 -18.93
N SER A 126 -1.59 6.24 -18.52
CA SER A 126 -1.34 7.35 -19.44
C SER A 126 -0.05 8.06 -19.06
N CYS A 127 0.71 8.47 -20.06
CA CYS A 127 1.93 9.25 -19.89
C CYS A 127 2.16 10.15 -21.11
N ASP A 128 2.96 11.20 -20.91
CA ASP A 128 3.50 11.97 -22.03
C ASP A 128 4.85 11.36 -22.40
N MET A 129 5.09 11.18 -23.70
CA MET A 129 6.37 10.75 -24.26
C MET A 129 6.94 11.77 -25.25
N LEU A 130 8.26 11.85 -25.29
CA LEU A 130 9.02 12.64 -26.25
C LEU A 130 9.29 11.82 -27.54
N PRO A 131 9.47 12.46 -28.71
CA PRO A 131 9.70 11.77 -29.99
C PRO A 131 10.93 10.85 -30.05
N HIS A 132 11.87 11.02 -29.11
CA HIS A 132 13.16 10.32 -29.07
C HIS A 132 13.28 9.35 -27.89
N GLU A 133 12.23 9.21 -27.08
CA GLU A 133 12.22 8.24 -25.98
C GLU A 133 12.16 6.81 -26.50
N ASN A 134 12.79 5.90 -25.75
CA ASN A 134 12.89 4.51 -26.12
C ASN A 134 11.71 3.71 -25.55
N VAL A 135 10.84 3.25 -26.45
CA VAL A 135 9.68 2.41 -26.10
C VAL A 135 10.06 1.09 -25.40
N GLN A 136 11.26 0.57 -25.64
CA GLN A 136 11.76 -0.63 -24.98
C GLN A 136 12.09 -0.37 -23.50
N GLU A 137 12.73 0.77 -23.21
CA GLU A 137 13.03 1.21 -21.84
C GLU A 137 11.73 1.52 -21.09
N MET A 138 10.78 2.17 -21.74
CA MET A 138 9.46 2.40 -21.16
C MET A 138 8.75 1.09 -20.81
N ALA A 139 8.79 0.08 -21.68
CA ALA A 139 8.19 -1.23 -21.38
C ALA A 139 8.90 -1.92 -20.19
N GLU A 140 10.21 -1.75 -20.05
CA GLU A 140 10.97 -2.24 -18.89
C GLU A 140 10.55 -1.52 -17.60
N GLU A 141 10.39 -0.19 -17.64
CA GLU A 141 9.90 0.59 -16.51
C GLU A 141 8.51 0.14 -16.06
N LEU A 142 7.60 -0.18 -16.99
CA LEU A 142 6.29 -0.72 -16.65
C LEU A 142 6.38 -2.05 -15.88
N VAL A 143 7.38 -2.90 -16.16
CA VAL A 143 7.65 -4.13 -15.40
C VAL A 143 8.20 -3.80 -14.02
N GLN A 144 9.21 -2.91 -13.96
CA GLN A 144 9.86 -2.51 -12.71
C GLN A 144 8.89 -1.84 -11.73
N LEU A 145 7.91 -1.09 -12.24
CA LEU A 145 6.85 -0.45 -11.46
C LEU A 145 5.71 -1.40 -11.07
N GLY A 146 5.74 -2.68 -11.48
CA GLY A 146 4.68 -3.64 -11.19
C GLY A 146 3.35 -3.33 -11.92
N LEU A 147 3.42 -2.63 -13.06
CA LEU A 147 2.26 -2.27 -13.87
C LEU A 147 1.94 -3.34 -14.93
N ILE A 148 2.94 -4.13 -15.34
CA ILE A 148 2.78 -5.26 -16.26
C ILE A 148 3.70 -6.40 -15.86
N SER A 149 3.33 -7.63 -16.24
CA SER A 149 4.20 -8.78 -16.00
C SER A 149 5.38 -8.83 -16.97
N GLU A 150 6.53 -9.31 -16.50
CA GLU A 150 7.75 -9.49 -17.30
C GLU A 150 7.50 -10.33 -18.58
N VAL A 151 6.61 -11.32 -18.49
CA VAL A 151 6.27 -12.18 -19.65
C VAL A 151 5.56 -11.43 -20.78
N ASP A 152 4.95 -10.28 -20.50
CA ASP A 152 4.22 -9.47 -21.47
C ASP A 152 5.01 -8.23 -21.92
N GLN A 153 6.19 -7.97 -21.34
CA GLN A 153 7.06 -6.84 -21.69
C GLN A 153 7.29 -6.71 -23.19
N ASN A 154 7.75 -7.80 -23.83
CA ASN A 154 8.07 -7.78 -25.27
C ASN A 154 6.85 -7.47 -26.14
N LYS A 155 5.66 -7.97 -25.78
CA LYS A 155 4.44 -7.71 -26.54
C LYS A 155 3.99 -6.27 -26.40
N ILE A 156 4.08 -5.73 -25.18
CA ILE A 156 3.74 -4.34 -24.91
C ILE A 156 4.74 -3.41 -25.59
N ALA A 157 6.03 -3.70 -25.55
CA ALA A 157 7.03 -2.94 -26.29
C ALA A 157 6.72 -2.88 -27.80
N SER A 158 6.40 -4.02 -28.43
CA SER A 158 6.00 -4.04 -29.84
C SER A 158 4.72 -3.23 -30.13
N LEU A 159 3.72 -3.30 -29.24
CA LEU A 159 2.49 -2.51 -29.37
C LEU A 159 2.77 -1.00 -29.26
N LEU A 160 3.61 -0.61 -28.30
CA LEU A 160 4.03 0.78 -28.11
C LEU A 160 4.79 1.27 -29.35
N GLU A 161 5.74 0.49 -29.86
CA GLU A 161 6.53 0.82 -31.05
C GLU A 161 5.64 1.00 -32.29
N GLU A 162 4.68 0.09 -32.52
CA GLU A 162 3.74 0.19 -33.64
C GLU A 162 2.87 1.44 -33.53
N SER A 163 2.28 1.68 -32.35
CA SER A 163 1.38 2.82 -32.12
C SER A 163 2.11 4.16 -32.22
N PHE A 164 3.32 4.23 -31.69
CA PHE A 164 4.15 5.42 -31.71
C PHE A 164 4.68 5.72 -33.12
N SER A 165 5.09 4.69 -33.86
CA SER A 165 5.53 4.82 -35.26
C SER A 165 4.40 5.29 -36.17
N GLN A 166 3.16 4.85 -35.92
CA GLN A 166 1.98 5.33 -36.64
C GLN A 166 1.68 6.81 -36.34
N ALA A 167 1.91 7.26 -35.12
CA ALA A 167 1.69 8.67 -34.72
C ALA A 167 2.77 9.64 -35.23
N LEU A 168 3.91 9.12 -35.69
CA LEU A 168 5.00 9.90 -36.30
C LEU A 168 4.82 10.14 -37.81
N GLN A 169 3.86 9.46 -38.46
CA GLN A 169 3.55 9.59 -39.90
C GLN A 169 2.52 10.68 -40.17
#